data_AF-A0A932T4S5-F1
#
_entry.id   AF-A0A932T4S5-F1
#
_cell.length_a   1.000
_cell.length_b   1.000
_cell.length_c   1.000
_cell.angle_alpha   90.00
_cell.angle_beta   90.00
_cell.angle_gamma   90.00
#
_symmetry.space_group_name_H-M   'P 1'
#
loop_
_entity.id
_entity.type
_entity.pdbx_description
1 polymer ?
#
loop_
_entity_poly.entity_id
_entity_poly.type
_entity_poly.pdbx_seq_one_letter_code
_entity_poly.pdbx_strand_id
1 'polypeptide(L)'
;MKSRITLGLAAALLLAGLPAGARADYIEYDLGTLGKAITELAGAKLQGIDMGNNTKITLPGKAVVQGGPNPLLTYTHPNGTTVHFKLKDVKHIKAPTNQQLFNKMLGQAGKDPEAVMKAAVWALKKGLLTDFYRGVDKVVDLDPKNEAGLKVQELKKKMKEPLPVNEAAEKKFRDIVKRPNMRIEQSNHYMLITDTDTKPPKGKTKTRAQQRLDLLEKVYESFMLLFHAQDVQLDIPTERMMVVLFKNYDQFQEYSIAIHPSLASAAGFYDPLSNVAYFYDFGTDDIIQYLDKVTKVFRDEAKDAKKWKNNPDAILYAKLLDMLLDVQRENSDITVVSHECTHQMAGNTGLFPRHIRTPHWVHEGLASYFEVPSDGVWAGIGDVSRRRVTAYRELAAADRTKLVTNVDFVVSDQIFRLGPEFGYAFGWAMTHFMIENHLKEFIDFYRILGEVPSDVRLNPDLLQKLFHHAVKSDMTALDAEWKAYMKSLKTELEKVEEAEEAKDR
;
A
#
# COMPACT_ATOMS: atom_id res chain seq x y z
N MET A 1 -22.36 -10.79 -2.93
CA MET A 1 -22.08 -10.16 -4.24
C MET A 1 -22.42 -8.66 -4.31
N LYS A 2 -22.57 -7.92 -3.18
CA LYS A 2 -22.70 -6.43 -3.17
C LYS A 2 -22.14 -5.75 -1.90
N SER A 3 -21.40 -6.44 -1.02
CA SER A 3 -21.14 -5.96 0.35
C SER A 3 -19.67 -5.63 0.67
N ARG A 4 -18.82 -5.37 -0.33
CA ARG A 4 -17.36 -5.19 -0.09
C ARG A 4 -16.80 -3.81 -0.43
N ILE A 5 -17.54 -3.00 -1.19
CA ILE A 5 -17.15 -1.61 -1.50
C ILE A 5 -17.68 -0.64 -0.43
N THR A 6 -18.54 -1.12 0.47
CA THR A 6 -19.37 -0.24 1.28
C THR A 6 -18.81 0.08 2.68
N LEU A 7 -17.94 -0.73 3.30
CA LEU A 7 -17.33 -0.37 4.61
C LEU A 7 -16.42 0.89 4.60
N GLY A 8 -16.19 1.51 3.43
CA GLY A 8 -15.20 2.56 3.26
C GLY A 8 -15.62 3.95 3.72
N LEU A 9 -16.87 4.38 3.65
CA LEU A 9 -17.13 5.83 3.59
C LEU A 9 -16.84 6.60 4.90
N ALA A 10 -17.13 6.02 6.08
CA ALA A 10 -16.78 6.64 7.36
C ALA A 10 -15.36 6.24 7.82
N ALA A 11 -14.95 4.99 7.62
CA ALA A 11 -13.60 4.54 8.00
C ALA A 11 -12.48 5.15 7.14
N ALA A 12 -12.73 5.41 5.86
CA ALA A 12 -11.77 6.01 4.93
C ALA A 12 -11.61 7.52 5.11
N LEU A 13 -12.62 8.21 5.66
CA LEU A 13 -12.47 9.61 6.09
C LEU A 13 -11.74 9.73 7.43
N LEU A 14 -11.63 8.65 8.21
CA LEU A 14 -11.01 8.69 9.54
C LEU A 14 -9.50 8.37 9.53
N LEU A 15 -8.91 8.10 8.36
CA LEU A 15 -7.52 7.68 8.21
C LEU A 15 -6.81 8.52 7.15
N ALA A 16 -5.82 9.31 7.56
CA ALA A 16 -4.98 10.07 6.63
C ALA A 16 -3.58 9.46 6.53
N GLY A 17 -3.13 9.16 5.31
CA GLY A 17 -1.76 8.75 4.98
C GLY A 17 -0.85 9.92 4.57
N LEU A 18 0.48 9.70 4.57
CA LEU A 18 1.52 10.73 4.35
C LEU A 18 2.42 10.48 3.09
N PRO A 19 3.49 11.25 2.87
CA PRO A 19 4.66 10.93 2.04
C PRO A 19 5.90 10.50 2.86
N ALA A 20 6.78 9.69 2.25
CA ALA A 20 7.77 8.85 2.95
C ALA A 20 8.84 9.58 3.80
N GLY A 21 9.04 10.89 3.60
CA GLY A 21 9.94 11.72 4.41
C GLY A 21 9.25 12.50 5.53
N ALA A 22 7.93 12.35 5.67
CA ALA A 22 7.15 13.13 6.61
C ALA A 22 7.22 12.59 8.05
N ARG A 23 7.70 13.48 8.91
CA ARG A 23 7.82 13.42 10.37
C ARG A 23 6.42 13.50 11.03
N ALA A 24 6.15 13.14 12.29
CA ALA A 24 6.77 12.36 13.38
C ALA A 24 5.70 12.12 14.46
N ASP A 25 4.75 13.04 14.57
CA ASP A 25 3.75 13.05 15.61
C ASP A 25 2.42 12.52 15.06
N TYR A 26 1.58 12.02 15.96
CA TYR A 26 0.19 11.72 15.68
C TYR A 26 -0.67 12.73 16.42
N ILE A 27 -1.72 13.20 15.76
CA ILE A 27 -2.80 13.90 16.44
C ILE A 27 -4.03 12.99 16.45
N GLU A 28 -4.65 12.85 17.62
CA GLU A 28 -5.99 12.28 17.70
C GLU A 28 -7.00 13.40 17.92
N TYR A 29 -7.98 13.50 17.03
CA TYR A 29 -9.02 14.52 17.06
C TYR A 29 -10.39 13.85 16.98
N ASP A 30 -11.32 14.29 17.81
CA ASP A 30 -12.71 13.82 17.76
C ASP A 30 -13.53 14.74 16.84
N LEU A 31 -14.04 14.20 15.74
CA LEU A 31 -14.88 14.93 14.79
C LEU A 31 -16.26 15.30 15.37
N GLY A 32 -16.64 14.76 16.53
CA GLY A 32 -17.89 15.08 17.21
C GLY A 32 -19.11 14.90 16.31
N THR A 33 -19.91 15.97 16.17
CA THR A 33 -21.13 15.97 15.34
C THR A 33 -20.85 15.78 13.85
N LEU A 34 -19.71 16.28 13.35
CA LEU A 34 -19.29 16.05 11.97
C LEU A 34 -19.02 14.56 11.74
N GLY A 35 -18.33 13.91 12.69
CA GLY A 35 -18.06 12.48 12.62
C GLY A 35 -19.35 11.67 12.56
N LYS A 36 -20.33 11.99 13.41
CA LYS A 36 -21.65 11.34 13.38
C LYS A 36 -22.37 11.52 12.05
N ALA A 37 -22.39 12.74 11.52
CA ALA A 37 -23.02 13.02 10.23
C ALA A 37 -22.36 12.24 9.09
N ILE A 38 -21.03 12.16 9.06
CA ILE A 38 -20.28 11.35 8.09
C ILE A 38 -20.63 9.86 8.23
N THR A 39 -20.69 9.34 9.45
CA THR A 39 -21.02 7.93 9.72
C THR A 39 -22.46 7.58 9.34
N GLU A 40 -23.43 8.46 9.62
CA GLU A 40 -24.82 8.29 9.22
C GLU A 40 -24.99 8.32 7.69
N LEU A 41 -24.35 9.28 7.01
CA LEU A 41 -24.35 9.38 5.55
C LEU A 41 -23.69 8.17 4.90
N ALA A 42 -22.61 7.67 5.50
CA ALA A 42 -21.97 6.42 5.10
C ALA A 42 -22.95 5.26 5.18
N GLY A 43 -23.51 5.00 6.38
CA GLY A 43 -24.40 3.87 6.65
C GLY A 43 -25.64 3.82 5.77
N ALA A 44 -26.22 4.98 5.41
CA ALA A 44 -27.37 5.08 4.51
C ALA A 44 -27.12 4.50 3.10
N LYS A 45 -25.87 4.54 2.62
CA LYS A 45 -25.48 3.99 1.30
C LYS A 45 -25.14 2.50 1.36
N LEU A 46 -24.94 1.92 2.56
CA LEU A 46 -24.41 0.54 2.73
C LEU A 46 -25.47 -0.52 3.04
N GLN A 47 -26.75 -0.13 3.20
CA GLN A 47 -27.86 -1.01 3.59
C GLN A 47 -27.46 -2.07 4.64
N GLY A 48 -27.35 -1.69 5.91
CA GLY A 48 -27.37 -2.64 7.03
C GLY A 48 -26.01 -3.08 7.61
N ILE A 49 -24.94 -2.28 7.46
CA ILE A 49 -23.67 -2.51 8.16
C ILE A 49 -23.51 -1.41 9.22
N ASP A 50 -23.50 -1.79 10.49
CA ASP A 50 -23.19 -0.92 11.62
C ASP A 50 -21.70 -0.55 11.59
N MET A 51 -21.39 0.71 11.31
CA MET A 51 -20.02 1.23 11.17
C MET A 51 -19.39 1.61 12.52
N GLY A 52 -20.11 1.41 13.64
CA GLY A 52 -19.68 1.84 14.96
C GLY A 52 -19.71 3.37 15.14
N ASN A 53 -19.81 3.81 16.40
CA ASN A 53 -19.88 5.23 16.76
C ASN A 53 -18.51 5.93 16.88
N ASN A 54 -17.45 5.41 16.25
CA ASN A 54 -16.12 5.98 16.42
C ASN A 54 -15.94 7.23 15.54
N THR A 55 -15.92 8.40 16.17
CA THR A 55 -15.75 9.72 15.52
C THR A 55 -14.31 10.24 15.57
N LYS A 56 -13.40 9.47 16.15
CA LYS A 56 -12.00 9.87 16.31
C LYS A 56 -11.18 9.57 15.05
N ILE A 57 -10.40 10.56 14.64
CA ILE A 57 -9.36 10.42 13.61
C ILE A 57 -7.99 10.45 14.23
N THR A 58 -7.09 9.65 13.67
CA THR A 58 -5.67 9.72 13.97
C THR A 58 -4.97 10.22 12.72
N LEU A 59 -4.34 11.39 12.79
CA LEU A 59 -3.63 11.99 11.66
C LEU A 59 -2.13 12.05 11.99
N PRO A 60 -1.30 11.31 11.26
CA PRO A 60 0.14 11.43 11.39
C PRO A 60 0.62 12.70 10.67
N GLY A 61 1.66 13.38 11.17
CA GLY A 61 2.21 14.56 10.50
C GLY A 61 3.07 15.44 11.41
N LYS A 62 3.30 16.69 11.00
CA LYS A 62 4.06 17.64 11.81
C LYS A 62 3.10 18.42 12.70
N ALA A 63 3.23 18.30 14.01
CA ALA A 63 2.49 19.10 14.98
C ALA A 63 3.42 20.07 15.72
N VAL A 64 3.02 21.33 15.83
CA VAL A 64 3.75 22.37 16.58
C VAL A 64 2.79 23.05 17.54
N VAL A 65 3.09 22.96 18.84
CA VAL A 65 2.33 23.67 19.88
C VAL A 65 2.81 25.11 19.96
N GLN A 66 1.89 26.05 19.82
CA GLN A 66 2.11 27.48 20.00
C GLN A 66 1.67 27.87 21.41
N GLY A 67 2.58 28.47 22.19
CA GLY A 67 2.31 28.94 23.55
C GLY A 67 1.40 30.18 23.59
N GLY A 68 0.86 30.48 24.77
CA GLY A 68 -0.01 31.63 25.03
C GLY A 68 -1.20 31.28 25.94
N PRO A 69 -2.06 32.25 26.29
CA PRO A 69 -3.21 32.03 27.17
C PRO A 69 -4.27 31.08 26.57
N ASN A 70 -4.29 30.90 25.25
CA ASN A 70 -5.11 29.91 24.54
C ASN A 70 -4.21 29.13 23.55
N PRO A 71 -3.49 28.10 24.00
CA PRO A 71 -2.53 27.40 23.15
C PRO A 71 -3.21 26.70 21.97
N LEU A 72 -2.59 26.82 20.81
CA LEU A 72 -3.02 26.17 19.57
C LEU A 72 -1.99 25.13 19.14
N LEU A 73 -2.47 24.02 18.57
CA LEU A 73 -1.65 23.06 17.85
C LEU A 73 -1.77 23.34 16.36
N THR A 74 -0.66 23.70 15.72
CA THR A 74 -0.58 23.78 14.26
C THR A 74 -0.14 22.44 13.72
N TYR A 75 -1.04 21.78 13.01
CA TYR A 75 -0.79 20.54 12.31
C TYR A 75 -0.56 20.82 10.84
N THR A 76 0.57 20.36 10.32
CA THR A 76 0.89 20.39 8.90
C THR A 76 0.90 18.96 8.40
N HIS A 77 -0.12 18.62 7.62
CA HIS A 77 -0.12 17.39 6.84
C HIS A 77 0.93 17.52 5.73
N PRO A 78 1.56 16.43 5.30
CA PRO A 78 2.77 16.57 4.51
C PRO A 78 2.50 16.68 3.00
N ASN A 79 1.24 16.64 2.57
CA ASN A 79 0.82 17.24 1.30
C ASN A 79 0.90 18.79 1.33
N GLY A 80 1.24 19.39 2.47
CA GLY A 80 1.40 20.83 2.69
C GLY A 80 0.21 21.48 3.37
N THR A 81 -0.93 20.79 3.49
CA THR A 81 -2.13 21.35 4.12
C THR A 81 -1.91 21.59 5.60
N THR A 82 -2.23 22.80 6.06
CA THR A 82 -2.06 23.18 7.47
C THR A 82 -3.42 23.47 8.12
N VAL A 83 -3.62 22.86 9.28
CA VAL A 83 -4.83 22.93 10.11
C VAL A 83 -4.45 23.34 11.52
N HIS A 84 -5.27 24.17 12.17
CA HIS A 84 -5.02 24.64 13.53
C HIS A 84 -6.10 24.10 14.47
N PHE A 85 -5.68 23.44 15.54
CA PHE A 85 -6.54 22.89 16.57
C PHE A 85 -6.36 23.66 17.87
N LYS A 86 -7.41 23.78 18.69
CA LYS A 86 -7.23 24.18 20.09
C LYS A 86 -6.51 23.02 20.79
N LEU A 87 -5.45 23.28 21.54
CA LEU A 87 -4.62 22.22 22.13
C LEU A 87 -5.44 21.27 23.03
N LYS A 88 -6.45 21.80 23.72
CA LYS A 88 -7.34 21.01 24.59
C LYS A 88 -8.27 20.04 23.85
N ASP A 89 -8.50 20.25 22.56
CA ASP A 89 -9.45 19.47 21.74
C ASP A 89 -8.72 18.37 20.94
N VAL A 90 -7.39 18.25 21.09
CA VAL A 90 -6.55 17.31 20.34
C VAL A 90 -5.55 16.62 21.26
N LYS A 91 -5.41 15.30 21.12
CA LYS A 91 -4.32 14.57 21.77
C LYS A 91 -3.11 14.61 20.85
N HIS A 92 -2.00 15.15 21.34
CA HIS A 92 -0.73 15.19 20.62
C HIS A 92 0.17 14.08 21.12
N ILE A 93 0.50 13.15 20.24
CA ILE A 93 1.37 12.00 20.51
C ILE A 93 2.68 12.25 19.78
N LYS A 94 3.80 12.36 20.51
CA LYS A 94 5.10 12.57 19.90
C LYS A 94 5.72 11.24 19.47
N ALA A 95 6.19 11.17 18.23
CA ALA A 95 6.96 10.02 17.77
C ALA A 95 8.22 10.44 16.99
N PRO A 96 9.22 9.56 16.89
CA PRO A 96 10.38 9.80 16.04
C PRO A 96 10.00 9.59 14.57
N THR A 97 10.77 10.21 13.70
CA THR A 97 10.55 10.15 12.26
C THR A 97 11.22 8.92 11.69
N ASN A 98 10.75 8.39 10.55
CA ASN A 98 11.42 7.25 9.92
C ASN A 98 12.91 7.55 9.65
N GLN A 99 13.24 8.76 9.22
CA GLN A 99 14.64 9.19 9.06
C GLN A 99 15.45 9.22 10.38
N GLN A 100 14.85 9.66 11.49
CA GLN A 100 15.51 9.65 12.80
C GLN A 100 15.72 8.21 13.30
N LEU A 101 14.72 7.35 13.12
CA LEU A 101 14.81 5.93 13.42
C LEU A 101 15.90 5.25 12.59
N PHE A 102 15.96 5.51 11.28
CA PHE A 102 17.03 5.02 10.42
C PHE A 102 18.41 5.48 10.92
N ASN A 103 18.58 6.77 11.21
CA ASN A 103 19.86 7.29 11.70
C ASN A 103 20.26 6.66 13.04
N LYS A 104 19.29 6.38 13.92
CA LYS A 104 19.53 5.65 15.17
C LYS A 104 19.99 4.22 14.88
N MET A 105 19.30 3.48 14.02
CA MET A 105 19.68 2.12 13.62
C MET A 105 21.07 2.09 12.98
N LEU A 106 21.37 3.04 12.09
CA LEU A 106 22.66 3.16 11.43
C LEU A 106 23.80 3.48 12.40
N GLY A 107 23.52 4.28 13.43
CA GLY A 107 24.44 4.56 14.53
C GLY A 107 24.70 3.31 15.39
N GLN A 108 23.64 2.58 15.74
CA GLN A 108 23.73 1.33 16.51
C GLN A 108 24.47 0.21 15.75
N ALA A 109 24.30 0.14 14.43
CA ALA A 109 25.02 -0.80 13.57
C ALA A 109 26.54 -0.53 13.55
N GLY A 110 26.97 0.71 13.82
CA GLY A 110 28.39 1.06 13.89
C GLY A 110 29.15 0.73 12.60
N LYS A 111 30.08 -0.23 12.69
CA LYS A 111 30.95 -0.73 11.61
C LYS A 111 30.60 -2.14 11.14
N ASP A 112 29.50 -2.73 11.63
CA ASP A 112 29.05 -4.05 11.20
C ASP A 112 28.30 -3.93 9.85
N PRO A 113 28.84 -4.46 8.74
CA PRO A 113 28.21 -4.37 7.43
C PRO A 113 26.83 -5.03 7.38
N GLU A 114 26.61 -6.14 8.09
CA GLU A 114 25.33 -6.84 8.10
C GLU A 114 24.25 -6.03 8.82
N ALA A 115 24.60 -5.45 9.98
CA ALA A 115 23.69 -4.57 10.71
C ALA A 115 23.38 -3.28 9.92
N VAL A 116 24.36 -2.73 9.19
CA VAL A 116 24.15 -1.57 8.31
C VAL A 116 23.21 -1.95 7.16
N MET A 117 23.38 -3.13 6.55
CA MET A 117 22.50 -3.61 5.49
C MET A 117 21.06 -3.81 5.99
N LYS A 118 20.88 -4.37 7.19
CA LYS A 118 19.55 -4.49 7.83
C LYS A 118 18.90 -3.12 8.04
N ALA A 119 19.66 -2.12 8.48
CA ALA A 119 19.14 -0.76 8.61
C ALA A 119 18.78 -0.15 7.25
N ALA A 120 19.56 -0.42 6.19
CA ALA A 120 19.27 0.02 4.84
C ALA A 120 17.95 -0.60 4.34
N VAL A 121 17.81 -1.92 4.41
CA VAL A 121 16.58 -2.64 4.03
C VAL A 121 15.38 -2.12 4.81
N TRP A 122 15.53 -1.84 6.11
CA TRP A 122 14.49 -1.17 6.89
C TRP A 122 14.10 0.20 6.32
N ALA A 123 15.08 1.02 5.91
CA ALA A 123 14.82 2.33 5.29
C ALA A 123 14.03 2.19 3.98
N LEU A 124 14.36 1.19 3.15
CA LEU A 124 13.61 0.84 1.95
C LEU A 124 12.15 0.48 2.28
N LYS A 125 11.96 -0.42 3.26
CA LYS A 125 10.65 -0.82 3.77
C LYS A 125 9.85 0.32 4.40
N LYS A 126 10.49 1.46 4.72
CA LYS A 126 9.84 2.71 5.16
C LYS A 126 9.73 3.78 4.08
N GLY A 127 10.03 3.44 2.82
CA GLY A 127 9.91 4.33 1.67
C GLY A 127 11.03 5.37 1.55
N LEU A 128 12.11 5.22 2.33
CA LEU A 128 13.25 6.13 2.36
C LEU A 128 14.33 5.70 1.35
N LEU A 129 14.02 5.73 0.04
CA LEU A 129 14.91 5.26 -1.03
C LEU A 129 16.32 5.91 -0.99
N THR A 130 16.39 7.22 -0.76
CA THR A 130 17.68 7.93 -0.64
C THR A 130 18.50 7.44 0.55
N ASP A 131 17.85 7.22 1.70
CA ASP A 131 18.51 6.73 2.91
C ASP A 131 18.91 5.25 2.78
N PHE A 132 18.11 4.43 2.07
CA PHE A 132 18.48 3.05 1.69
C PHE A 132 19.78 3.06 0.89
N TYR A 133 19.88 3.86 -0.17
CA TYR A 133 21.10 3.95 -0.97
C TYR A 133 22.29 4.43 -0.15
N ARG A 134 22.11 5.41 0.74
CA ARG A 134 23.16 5.84 1.67
C ARG A 134 23.62 4.69 2.58
N GLY A 135 22.68 3.85 3.03
CA GLY A 135 22.99 2.66 3.81
C GLY A 135 23.81 1.65 3.02
N VAL A 136 23.40 1.34 1.79
CA VAL A 136 24.11 0.41 0.87
C VAL A 136 25.52 0.91 0.55
N ASP A 137 25.68 2.19 0.24
CA ASP A 137 27.00 2.77 -0.02
C ASP A 137 27.92 2.59 1.20
N LYS A 138 27.40 2.80 2.43
CA LYS A 138 28.14 2.54 3.67
C LYS A 138 28.47 1.05 3.86
N VAL A 139 27.62 0.11 3.44
CA VAL A 139 27.93 -1.33 3.48
C VAL A 139 29.16 -1.62 2.62
N VAL A 140 29.17 -1.13 1.37
CA VAL A 140 30.27 -1.34 0.42
C VAL A 140 31.55 -0.64 0.88
N ASP A 141 31.45 0.52 1.53
CA ASP A 141 32.62 1.20 2.12
C ASP A 141 33.26 0.39 3.27
N LEU A 142 32.44 -0.30 4.08
CA LEU A 142 32.90 -1.13 5.20
C LEU A 142 33.39 -2.51 4.74
N ASP A 143 32.73 -3.10 3.75
CA ASP A 143 33.07 -4.38 3.14
C ASP A 143 32.97 -4.27 1.60
N PRO A 144 34.08 -3.96 0.90
CA PRO A 144 34.10 -3.83 -0.55
C PRO A 144 33.77 -5.10 -1.33
N LYS A 145 33.71 -6.26 -0.67
CA LYS A 145 33.35 -7.55 -1.27
C LYS A 145 31.91 -7.97 -0.97
N ASN A 146 31.13 -7.12 -0.30
CA ASN A 146 29.74 -7.44 0.04
C ASN A 146 28.90 -7.62 -1.24
N GLU A 147 28.51 -8.85 -1.54
CA GLU A 147 27.81 -9.18 -2.79
C GLU A 147 26.46 -8.45 -2.91
N ALA A 148 25.66 -8.43 -1.84
CA ALA A 148 24.35 -7.79 -1.86
C ALA A 148 24.45 -6.28 -2.10
N GLY A 149 25.42 -5.60 -1.46
CA GLY A 149 25.67 -4.18 -1.68
C GLY A 149 26.10 -3.86 -3.12
N LEU A 150 27.02 -4.65 -3.66
CA LEU A 150 27.49 -4.51 -5.05
C LEU A 150 26.37 -4.77 -6.07
N LYS A 151 25.56 -5.81 -5.86
CA LYS A 151 24.38 -6.13 -6.71
C LYS A 151 23.40 -4.97 -6.71
N VAL A 152 23.12 -4.35 -5.56
CA VAL A 152 22.23 -3.18 -5.49
C VAL A 152 22.81 -1.97 -6.24
N GLN A 153 24.12 -1.70 -6.11
CA GLN A 153 24.75 -0.60 -6.85
C GLN A 153 24.72 -0.81 -8.36
N GLU A 154 24.92 -2.04 -8.83
CA GLU A 154 24.79 -2.40 -10.24
C GLU A 154 23.34 -2.26 -10.73
N LEU A 155 22.39 -2.80 -9.97
CA LEU A 155 20.96 -2.72 -10.28
C LEU A 155 20.49 -1.26 -10.39
N LYS A 156 20.92 -0.39 -9.46
CA LYS A 156 20.63 1.05 -9.51
C LYS A 156 21.09 1.71 -10.81
N LYS A 157 22.23 1.27 -11.37
CA LYS A 157 22.72 1.78 -12.66
C LYS A 157 21.83 1.30 -13.79
N LYS A 158 21.52 -0.01 -13.83
CA LYS A 158 20.67 -0.61 -14.87
C LYS A 158 19.26 -0.02 -14.89
N MET A 159 18.62 0.17 -13.74
CA MET A 159 17.28 0.76 -13.66
C MET A 159 17.21 2.24 -14.08
N LYS A 160 18.35 2.95 -14.13
CA LYS A 160 18.35 4.34 -14.63
C LYS A 160 18.33 4.42 -16.14
N GLU A 161 18.70 3.34 -16.83
CA GLU A 161 18.73 3.29 -18.28
C GLU A 161 17.30 3.03 -18.80
N PRO A 162 16.75 3.89 -19.66
CA PRO A 162 15.43 3.65 -20.24
C PRO A 162 15.48 2.42 -21.15
N LEU A 163 14.46 1.57 -21.07
CA LEU A 163 14.32 0.43 -21.96
C LEU A 163 14.14 0.88 -23.42
N PRO A 164 14.55 0.06 -24.41
CA PRO A 164 14.44 0.41 -25.82
C PRO A 164 12.98 0.65 -26.22
N VAL A 165 12.77 1.58 -27.15
CA VAL A 165 11.46 1.76 -27.78
C VAL A 165 11.21 0.58 -28.70
N ASN A 166 10.07 -0.10 -28.54
CA ASN A 166 9.66 -1.22 -29.37
C ASN A 166 8.31 -0.90 -30.03
N GLU A 167 8.34 -0.53 -31.32
CA GLU A 167 7.14 -0.20 -32.10
C GLU A 167 6.17 -1.38 -32.25
N ALA A 168 6.69 -2.62 -32.30
CA ALA A 168 5.86 -3.82 -32.36
C ALA A 168 5.11 -4.04 -31.04
N ALA A 169 5.78 -3.80 -29.91
CA ALA A 169 5.15 -3.83 -28.59
C ALA A 169 4.09 -2.71 -28.47
N GLU A 170 4.36 -1.50 -28.96
CA GLU A 170 3.36 -0.43 -29.02
C GLU A 170 2.14 -0.84 -29.85
N LYS A 171 2.36 -1.37 -31.05
CA LYS A 171 1.28 -1.82 -31.92
C LYS A 171 0.43 -2.89 -31.25
N LYS A 172 1.06 -3.91 -30.66
CA LYS A 172 0.38 -4.94 -29.87
C LYS A 172 -0.45 -4.31 -28.75
N PHE A 173 0.12 -3.33 -28.04
CA PHE A 173 -0.56 -2.67 -26.95
C PHE A 173 -1.82 -1.92 -27.43
N ARG A 174 -1.73 -1.19 -28.55
CA ARG A 174 -2.89 -0.53 -29.18
C ARG A 174 -3.95 -1.54 -29.63
N ASP A 175 -3.53 -2.67 -30.19
CA ASP A 175 -4.41 -3.75 -30.66
C ASP A 175 -5.16 -4.44 -29.50
N ILE A 176 -4.57 -4.47 -28.29
CA ILE A 176 -5.22 -4.94 -27.05
C ILE A 176 -6.25 -3.92 -26.55
N VAL A 177 -5.86 -2.65 -26.43
CA VAL A 177 -6.73 -1.63 -25.80
C VAL A 177 -7.91 -1.24 -26.70
N LYS A 178 -7.72 -1.20 -28.03
CA LYS A 178 -8.76 -0.86 -29.03
C LYS A 178 -9.47 0.48 -28.77
N ARG A 179 -8.75 1.46 -28.24
CA ARG A 179 -9.23 2.84 -28.02
C ARG A 179 -8.29 3.83 -28.75
N PRO A 180 -8.54 4.17 -30.02
CA PRO A 180 -7.60 4.94 -30.85
C PRO A 180 -7.38 6.38 -30.35
N ASN A 181 -8.33 6.92 -29.57
CA ASN A 181 -8.26 8.29 -29.06
C ASN A 181 -7.40 8.43 -27.79
N MET A 182 -6.96 7.31 -27.19
CA MET A 182 -6.07 7.35 -26.04
C MET A 182 -4.63 7.58 -26.51
N ARG A 183 -3.93 8.50 -25.86
CA ARG A 183 -2.52 8.81 -26.16
C ARG A 183 -1.60 7.86 -25.41
N ILE A 184 -0.34 7.81 -25.85
CA ILE A 184 0.72 7.11 -25.13
C ILE A 184 1.64 8.10 -24.44
N GLU A 185 1.94 7.83 -23.17
CA GLU A 185 3.04 8.42 -22.42
C GLU A 185 3.98 7.29 -21.96
N GLN A 186 5.24 7.60 -21.67
CA GLN A 186 6.25 6.59 -21.34
C GLN A 186 7.17 7.06 -20.20
N SER A 187 7.71 6.09 -19.48
CA SER A 187 8.82 6.25 -18.53
C SER A 187 9.97 5.30 -18.89
N ASN A 188 10.91 5.07 -17.98
CA ASN A 188 12.05 4.18 -18.21
C ASN A 188 11.57 2.74 -18.47
N HIS A 189 10.62 2.24 -17.68
CA HIS A 189 10.17 0.85 -17.69
C HIS A 189 8.70 0.66 -18.03
N TYR A 190 7.93 1.72 -18.27
CA TYR A 190 6.49 1.63 -18.55
C TYR A 190 6.06 2.39 -19.81
N MET A 191 5.05 1.83 -20.49
CA MET A 191 4.24 2.49 -21.51
C MET A 191 2.81 2.62 -20.99
N LEU A 192 2.29 3.84 -21.01
CA LEU A 192 0.97 4.19 -20.47
C LEU A 192 0.04 4.65 -21.60
N ILE A 193 -1.03 3.92 -21.87
CA ILE A 193 -2.15 4.39 -22.72
C ILE A 193 -3.17 5.11 -21.84
N THR A 194 -3.52 6.36 -22.17
CA THR A 194 -4.40 7.19 -21.33
C THR A 194 -5.22 8.23 -22.10
N ASP A 195 -6.40 8.56 -21.57
CA ASP A 195 -7.26 9.69 -21.96
C ASP A 195 -7.40 10.76 -20.87
N THR A 196 -6.56 10.70 -19.81
CA THR A 196 -6.49 11.73 -18.76
C THR A 196 -6.11 13.10 -19.31
N ASP A 197 -6.35 14.19 -18.57
CA ASP A 197 -6.03 15.53 -19.07
C ASP A 197 -4.53 15.74 -19.34
N THR A 198 -4.21 16.46 -20.42
CA THR A 198 -2.83 16.83 -20.79
C THR A 198 -2.27 17.99 -19.99
N LYS A 199 -3.12 18.64 -19.16
CA LYS A 199 -2.72 19.71 -18.25
C LYS A 199 -2.63 19.17 -16.83
N PRO A 200 -1.66 19.62 -16.03
CA PRO A 200 -1.60 19.29 -14.61
C PRO A 200 -2.87 19.73 -13.86
N PRO A 201 -3.34 18.95 -12.87
CA PRO A 201 -4.36 19.41 -11.94
C PRO A 201 -3.92 20.68 -11.21
N LYS A 202 -4.88 21.48 -10.74
CA LYS A 202 -4.61 22.73 -10.02
C LYS A 202 -3.67 22.48 -8.83
N GLY A 203 -2.58 23.25 -8.75
CA GLY A 203 -1.60 23.15 -7.66
C GLY A 203 -0.58 22.01 -7.81
N LYS A 204 -0.61 21.24 -8.90
CA LYS A 204 0.38 20.21 -9.21
C LYS A 204 1.16 20.60 -10.48
N THR A 205 2.40 20.13 -10.60
CA THR A 205 3.28 20.42 -11.75
C THR A 205 3.24 19.33 -12.82
N LYS A 206 2.85 18.11 -12.44
CA LYS A 206 2.78 16.94 -13.32
C LYS A 206 1.34 16.59 -13.68
N THR A 207 1.11 16.10 -14.91
CA THR A 207 -0.18 15.53 -15.35
C THR A 207 -0.52 14.29 -14.53
N ARG A 208 -1.79 13.84 -14.58
CA ARG A 208 -2.19 12.59 -13.91
C ARG A 208 -1.46 11.38 -14.46
N ALA A 209 -1.24 11.35 -15.78
CA ALA A 209 -0.44 10.33 -16.44
C ALA A 209 1.02 10.30 -15.94
N GLN A 210 1.67 11.46 -15.84
CA GLN A 210 3.03 11.56 -15.31
C GLN A 210 3.12 11.16 -13.84
N GLN A 211 2.15 11.56 -13.01
CA GLN A 211 2.08 11.12 -11.60
C GLN A 211 1.94 9.60 -11.50
N ARG A 212 1.14 8.99 -12.39
CA ARG A 212 0.98 7.54 -12.44
C ARG A 212 2.28 6.84 -12.85
N LEU A 213 2.97 7.34 -13.87
CA LEU A 213 4.27 6.82 -14.30
C LEU A 213 5.32 6.90 -13.18
N ASP A 214 5.44 8.05 -12.50
CA ASP A 214 6.35 8.20 -11.36
C ASP A 214 6.07 7.15 -10.27
N LEU A 215 4.78 6.91 -9.99
CA LEU A 215 4.35 5.96 -8.97
C LEU A 215 4.69 4.52 -9.36
N LEU A 216 4.46 4.14 -10.62
CA LEU A 216 4.82 2.84 -11.17
C LEU A 216 6.33 2.61 -11.10
N GLU A 217 7.14 3.59 -11.50
CA GLU A 217 8.61 3.55 -11.40
C GLU A 217 9.08 3.39 -9.95
N LYS A 218 8.39 4.04 -9.00
CA LYS A 218 8.68 3.89 -7.58
C LYS A 218 8.36 2.49 -7.07
N VAL A 219 7.24 1.88 -7.51
CA VAL A 219 6.90 0.49 -7.14
C VAL A 219 7.95 -0.44 -7.72
N TYR A 220 8.27 -0.28 -9.01
CA TYR A 220 9.28 -1.05 -9.72
C TYR A 220 10.63 -1.03 -8.99
N GLU A 221 11.16 0.17 -8.71
CA GLU A 221 12.44 0.34 -8.04
C GLU A 221 12.42 -0.34 -6.67
N SER A 222 11.37 -0.09 -5.88
CA SER A 222 11.29 -0.61 -4.53
C SER A 222 11.12 -2.13 -4.48
N PHE A 223 10.41 -2.72 -5.45
CA PHE A 223 10.28 -4.16 -5.64
C PHE A 223 11.62 -4.81 -5.99
N MET A 224 12.30 -4.29 -7.01
CA MET A 224 13.59 -4.82 -7.46
C MET A 224 14.64 -4.74 -6.34
N LEU A 225 14.69 -3.62 -5.62
CA LEU A 225 15.64 -3.41 -4.52
C LEU A 225 15.39 -4.34 -3.33
N LEU A 226 14.13 -4.63 -2.96
CA LEU A 226 13.84 -5.44 -1.78
C LEU A 226 14.43 -6.85 -1.92
N PHE A 227 14.23 -7.48 -3.07
CA PHE A 227 14.71 -8.83 -3.33
C PHE A 227 16.24 -8.85 -3.48
N HIS A 228 16.81 -7.95 -4.28
CA HIS A 228 18.26 -7.92 -4.50
C HIS A 228 19.06 -7.57 -3.25
N ALA A 229 18.55 -6.68 -2.39
CA ALA A 229 19.19 -6.34 -1.12
C ALA A 229 19.19 -7.51 -0.12
N GLN A 230 18.37 -8.53 -0.36
CA GLN A 230 18.25 -9.75 0.44
C GLN A 230 18.76 -10.98 -0.33
N ASP A 231 19.63 -10.77 -1.32
CA ASP A 231 20.29 -11.81 -2.12
C ASP A 231 19.35 -12.69 -2.96
N VAL A 232 18.17 -12.16 -3.31
CA VAL A 232 17.26 -12.76 -4.28
C VAL A 232 17.39 -11.98 -5.59
N GLN A 233 17.99 -12.62 -6.61
CA GLN A 233 18.15 -12.01 -7.92
C GLN A 233 16.86 -12.09 -8.72
N LEU A 234 16.46 -10.96 -9.27
CA LEU A 234 15.31 -10.84 -10.15
C LEU A 234 15.74 -10.40 -11.54
N ASP A 235 15.01 -10.84 -12.56
CA ASP A 235 15.25 -10.41 -13.92
C ASP A 235 14.76 -8.96 -14.13
N ILE A 236 15.55 -8.18 -14.85
CA ILE A 236 15.15 -6.84 -15.29
C ILE A 236 14.28 -7.02 -16.54
N PRO A 237 13.07 -6.43 -16.59
CA PRO A 237 12.25 -6.48 -17.79
C PRO A 237 13.00 -5.93 -19.01
N THR A 238 12.95 -6.65 -20.14
CA THR A 238 13.62 -6.23 -21.38
C THR A 238 12.76 -5.31 -22.24
N GLU A 239 11.46 -5.24 -21.95
CA GLU A 239 10.49 -4.39 -22.63
C GLU A 239 9.72 -3.56 -21.60
N ARG A 240 9.26 -2.38 -22.02
CA ARG A 240 8.42 -1.54 -21.17
C ARG A 240 7.10 -2.27 -20.87
N MET A 241 6.76 -2.35 -19.59
CA MET A 241 5.51 -2.91 -19.12
C MET A 241 4.33 -2.03 -19.50
N MET A 242 3.21 -2.66 -19.84
CA MET A 242 2.05 -2.00 -20.43
C MET A 242 1.01 -1.64 -19.36
N VAL A 243 0.56 -0.39 -19.37
CA VAL A 243 -0.41 0.12 -18.40
C VAL A 243 -1.47 0.98 -19.08
N VAL A 244 -2.74 0.80 -18.72
CA VAL A 244 -3.85 1.64 -19.16
C VAL A 244 -4.34 2.48 -17.99
N LEU A 245 -4.52 3.78 -18.22
CA LEU A 245 -5.14 4.70 -17.26
C LEU A 245 -6.31 5.43 -17.90
N PHE A 246 -7.51 5.02 -17.51
CA PHE A 246 -8.76 5.70 -17.88
C PHE A 246 -8.94 6.97 -17.05
N LYS A 247 -9.48 8.02 -17.68
CA LYS A 247 -9.85 9.25 -17.00
C LYS A 247 -11.02 9.07 -16.04
N ASN A 248 -12.00 8.24 -16.41
CA ASN A 248 -13.25 8.11 -15.68
C ASN A 248 -13.52 6.67 -15.25
N TYR A 249 -14.02 6.51 -14.02
CA TYR A 249 -14.43 5.22 -13.47
C TYR A 249 -15.44 4.48 -14.35
N ASP A 250 -16.48 5.16 -14.87
CA ASP A 250 -17.51 4.52 -15.71
C ASP A 250 -16.92 3.85 -16.95
N GLN A 251 -16.00 4.53 -17.64
CA GLN A 251 -15.33 3.99 -18.84
C GLN A 251 -14.45 2.80 -18.52
N PHE A 252 -13.74 2.85 -17.38
CA PHE A 252 -12.97 1.73 -16.87
C PHE A 252 -13.88 0.55 -16.50
N GLN A 253 -15.00 0.80 -15.83
CA GLN A 253 -15.94 -0.23 -15.41
C GLN A 253 -16.56 -0.93 -16.63
N GLU A 254 -17.04 -0.15 -17.62
CA GLU A 254 -17.54 -0.69 -18.88
C GLU A 254 -16.51 -1.57 -19.58
N TYR A 255 -15.26 -1.10 -19.66
CA TYR A 255 -14.17 -1.85 -20.29
C TYR A 255 -13.84 -3.14 -19.51
N SER A 256 -13.79 -3.06 -18.18
CA SER A 256 -13.48 -4.19 -17.29
C SER A 256 -14.55 -5.28 -17.37
N ILE A 257 -15.84 -4.90 -17.36
CA ILE A 257 -16.96 -5.84 -17.51
C ILE A 257 -16.94 -6.53 -18.87
N ALA A 258 -16.56 -5.82 -19.93
CA ALA A 258 -16.43 -6.38 -21.27
C ALA A 258 -15.31 -7.43 -21.38
N ILE A 259 -14.26 -7.33 -20.55
CA ILE A 259 -13.22 -8.36 -20.44
C ILE A 259 -13.76 -9.57 -19.66
N HIS A 260 -14.26 -9.35 -18.43
CA HIS A 260 -14.85 -10.41 -17.64
C HIS A 260 -15.81 -9.86 -16.57
N PRO A 261 -17.01 -10.45 -16.38
CA PRO A 261 -18.00 -9.96 -15.41
C PRO A 261 -17.52 -9.89 -13.96
N SER A 262 -16.54 -10.70 -13.55
CA SER A 262 -15.98 -10.65 -12.19
C SER A 262 -15.21 -9.37 -11.90
N LEU A 263 -14.80 -8.62 -12.93
CA LEU A 263 -14.06 -7.36 -12.80
C LEU A 263 -14.97 -6.15 -12.60
N ALA A 264 -16.30 -6.33 -12.53
CA ALA A 264 -17.27 -5.25 -12.34
C ALA A 264 -17.06 -4.39 -11.08
N SER A 265 -16.34 -4.95 -10.10
CA SER A 265 -16.04 -4.33 -8.80
C SER A 265 -14.54 -4.16 -8.56
N ALA A 266 -13.72 -4.33 -9.60
CA ALA A 266 -12.28 -4.12 -9.51
C ALA A 266 -11.98 -2.63 -9.30
N ALA A 267 -11.03 -2.30 -8.42
CA ALA A 267 -10.49 -0.94 -8.30
C ALA A 267 -9.31 -0.71 -9.28
N GLY A 268 -8.84 -1.78 -9.89
CA GLY A 268 -7.75 -1.92 -10.84
C GLY A 268 -7.58 -3.42 -11.05
N PHE A 269 -6.90 -3.83 -12.12
CA PHE A 269 -6.55 -5.25 -12.30
C PHE A 269 -5.34 -5.41 -13.23
N TYR A 270 -4.56 -6.43 -12.99
CA TYR A 270 -3.56 -6.95 -13.91
C TYR A 270 -4.09 -8.18 -14.67
N ASP A 271 -4.00 -8.16 -16.00
CA ASP A 271 -4.27 -9.33 -16.83
C ASP A 271 -2.95 -10.07 -17.17
N PRO A 272 -2.74 -11.28 -16.63
CA PRO A 272 -1.52 -12.06 -16.89
C PRO A 272 -1.40 -12.53 -18.35
N LEU A 273 -2.52 -12.67 -19.08
CA LEU A 273 -2.50 -13.16 -20.46
C LEU A 273 -2.00 -12.09 -21.43
N SER A 274 -2.55 -10.87 -21.34
CA SER A 274 -2.09 -9.74 -22.16
C SER A 274 -0.87 -9.03 -21.59
N ASN A 275 -0.53 -9.27 -20.32
CA ASN A 275 0.53 -8.59 -19.56
C ASN A 275 0.28 -7.09 -19.38
N VAL A 276 -0.98 -6.69 -19.19
CA VAL A 276 -1.40 -5.28 -19.08
C VAL A 276 -2.03 -5.04 -17.72
N ALA A 277 -1.64 -3.94 -17.06
CA ALA A 277 -2.31 -3.44 -15.87
C ALA A 277 -3.29 -2.32 -16.23
N TYR A 278 -4.48 -2.34 -15.66
CA TYR A 278 -5.56 -1.41 -15.96
C TYR A 278 -5.99 -0.65 -14.71
N PHE A 279 -6.13 0.66 -14.87
CA PHE A 279 -6.49 1.57 -13.80
C PHE A 279 -7.39 2.69 -14.28
N TYR A 280 -7.98 3.43 -13.35
CA TYR A 280 -8.65 4.69 -13.59
C TYR A 280 -8.13 5.79 -12.65
N ASP A 281 -8.49 7.04 -12.93
CA ASP A 281 -8.28 8.15 -12.00
C ASP A 281 -9.29 8.06 -10.84
N PHE A 282 -8.82 7.64 -9.67
CA PHE A 282 -9.63 7.48 -8.46
C PHE A 282 -10.37 8.76 -8.03
N GLY A 283 -9.93 9.93 -8.49
CA GLY A 283 -10.68 11.18 -8.33
C GLY A 283 -12.12 11.12 -8.88
N THR A 284 -12.38 10.19 -9.81
CA THR A 284 -13.68 9.99 -10.47
C THR A 284 -14.51 8.87 -9.87
N ASP A 285 -14.04 8.20 -8.82
CA ASP A 285 -14.80 7.17 -8.11
C ASP A 285 -16.09 7.75 -7.49
N ASP A 286 -17.20 7.01 -7.54
CA ASP A 286 -18.50 7.42 -7.00
C ASP A 286 -18.45 7.88 -5.54
N ILE A 287 -17.63 7.20 -4.72
CA ILE A 287 -17.44 7.55 -3.32
C ILE A 287 -16.73 8.91 -3.22
N ILE A 288 -15.65 9.08 -3.97
CA ILE A 288 -14.84 10.31 -3.95
C ILE A 288 -15.63 11.50 -4.50
N GLN A 289 -16.40 11.32 -5.57
CA GLN A 289 -17.27 12.36 -6.11
C GLN A 289 -18.36 12.76 -5.11
N TYR A 290 -18.93 11.78 -4.39
CA TYR A 290 -19.91 12.05 -3.35
C TYR A 290 -19.29 12.85 -2.18
N LEU A 291 -18.12 12.44 -1.70
CA LEU A 291 -17.39 13.15 -0.66
C LEU A 291 -17.00 14.56 -1.10
N ASP A 292 -16.63 14.76 -2.37
CA ASP A 292 -16.34 16.10 -2.92
C ASP A 292 -17.58 17.00 -2.90
N LYS A 293 -18.77 16.46 -3.23
CA LYS A 293 -20.04 17.19 -3.14
C LYS A 293 -20.38 17.59 -1.70
N VAL A 294 -20.21 16.68 -0.74
CA VAL A 294 -20.42 16.97 0.69
C VAL A 294 -19.43 18.05 1.15
N THR A 295 -18.14 17.88 0.83
CA THR A 295 -17.08 18.84 1.17
C THR A 295 -17.37 20.22 0.56
N LYS A 296 -17.91 20.28 -0.65
CA LYS A 296 -18.32 21.54 -1.29
C LYS A 296 -19.40 22.29 -0.50
N VAL A 297 -20.37 21.59 0.09
CA VAL A 297 -21.38 22.23 0.97
C VAL A 297 -20.69 22.95 2.12
N PHE A 298 -19.77 22.26 2.82
CA PHE A 298 -18.99 22.87 3.89
C PHE A 298 -18.11 24.04 3.41
N ARG A 299 -17.52 23.94 2.21
CA ARG A 299 -16.76 25.05 1.61
C ARG A 299 -17.65 26.26 1.35
N ASP A 300 -18.84 26.05 0.81
CA ASP A 300 -19.75 27.13 0.45
C ASP A 300 -20.33 27.78 1.70
N GLU A 301 -20.69 26.99 2.73
CA GLU A 301 -21.01 27.51 4.06
C GLU A 301 -19.86 28.32 4.68
N ALA A 302 -18.60 27.90 4.48
CA ALA A 302 -17.43 28.62 4.98
C ALA A 302 -17.13 29.93 4.22
N LYS A 303 -17.55 30.05 2.94
CA LYS A 303 -17.35 31.26 2.11
C LYS A 303 -18.31 32.40 2.43
N ASP A 304 -19.46 32.13 3.06
CA ASP A 304 -20.47 33.14 3.37
C ASP A 304 -20.02 34.09 4.51
N ALA A 305 -19.27 35.11 4.11
CA ALA A 305 -18.36 35.88 4.97
C ALA A 305 -18.97 36.77 6.05
N LYS A 306 -20.29 36.98 6.07
CA LYS A 306 -20.94 37.81 7.10
C LYS A 306 -21.11 37.11 8.46
N LYS A 307 -20.98 35.78 8.52
CA LYS A 307 -21.00 35.00 9.79
C LYS A 307 -19.61 34.67 10.35
N TRP A 308 -18.53 35.17 9.72
CA TRP A 308 -17.12 34.81 9.96
C TRP A 308 -16.56 34.94 11.38
N LYS A 309 -17.19 35.74 12.27
CA LYS A 309 -16.75 35.83 13.67
C LYS A 309 -17.34 34.74 14.58
N ASN A 310 -18.37 34.02 14.14
CA ASN A 310 -19.20 33.21 15.06
C ASN A 310 -19.11 31.69 14.88
N ASN A 311 -18.31 31.16 13.94
CA ASN A 311 -18.19 29.70 13.76
C ASN A 311 -16.80 29.22 13.29
N PRO A 312 -15.76 29.30 14.16
CA PRO A 312 -14.41 28.82 13.84
C PRO A 312 -14.34 27.30 13.55
N ASP A 313 -15.28 26.52 14.09
CA ASP A 313 -15.30 25.06 13.93
C ASP A 313 -15.70 24.67 12.49
N ALA A 314 -16.58 25.42 11.83
CA ALA A 314 -16.93 25.19 10.42
C ALA A 314 -15.74 25.36 9.46
N ILE A 315 -14.84 26.32 9.73
CA ILE A 315 -13.62 26.54 8.94
C ILE A 315 -12.64 25.38 9.13
N LEU A 316 -12.47 24.94 10.38
CA LEU A 316 -11.67 23.77 10.72
C LEU A 316 -12.18 22.54 9.96
N TYR A 317 -13.48 22.29 10.00
CA TYR A 317 -14.11 21.17 9.31
C TYR A 317 -13.95 21.22 7.80
N ALA A 318 -14.15 22.37 7.15
CA ALA A 318 -13.95 22.49 5.71
C ALA A 318 -12.50 22.17 5.30
N LYS A 319 -11.51 22.73 6.02
CA LYS A 319 -10.08 22.43 5.76
C LYS A 319 -9.71 20.98 6.03
N LEU A 320 -10.30 20.40 7.07
CA LEU A 320 -10.06 19.01 7.45
C LEU A 320 -10.64 18.05 6.41
N LEU A 321 -11.87 18.27 5.95
CA LEU A 321 -12.50 17.47 4.89
C LEU A 321 -11.75 17.58 3.57
N ASP A 322 -11.31 18.78 3.19
CA ASP A 322 -10.46 18.99 2.00
C ASP A 322 -9.20 18.14 2.05
N MET A 323 -8.51 18.20 3.19
CA MET A 323 -7.30 17.41 3.42
C MET A 323 -7.57 15.91 3.38
N LEU A 324 -8.60 15.44 4.08
CA LEU A 324 -8.96 14.01 4.13
C LEU A 324 -9.36 13.48 2.75
N LEU A 325 -10.08 14.28 1.95
CA LEU A 325 -10.45 13.91 0.60
C LEU A 325 -9.24 13.79 -0.32
N ASP A 326 -8.32 14.75 -0.27
CA ASP A 326 -7.08 14.71 -1.06
C ASP A 326 -6.20 13.51 -0.66
N VAL A 327 -6.09 13.25 0.64
CA VAL A 327 -5.35 12.10 1.17
C VAL A 327 -5.98 10.78 0.74
N GLN A 328 -7.31 10.67 0.84
CA GLN A 328 -8.00 9.45 0.44
C GLN A 328 -7.84 9.15 -1.06
N ARG A 329 -7.86 10.18 -1.90
CA ARG A 329 -7.58 10.04 -3.35
C ARG A 329 -6.16 9.51 -3.58
N GLU A 330 -5.16 10.13 -2.95
CA GLU A 330 -3.75 9.74 -3.09
C GLU A 330 -3.51 8.32 -2.54
N ASN A 331 -4.07 7.97 -1.38
CA ASN A 331 -3.95 6.65 -0.77
C ASN A 331 -4.60 5.55 -1.64
N SER A 332 -5.77 5.82 -2.21
CA SER A 332 -6.47 4.84 -3.06
C SER A 332 -5.67 4.54 -4.33
N ASP A 333 -5.13 5.59 -4.98
CA ASP A 333 -4.22 5.46 -6.13
C ASP A 333 -3.02 4.58 -5.76
N ILE A 334 -2.34 4.90 -4.65
CA ILE A 334 -1.11 4.21 -4.24
C ILE A 334 -1.38 2.74 -3.89
N THR A 335 -2.43 2.47 -3.13
CA THR A 335 -2.82 1.12 -2.70
C THR A 335 -3.01 0.22 -3.92
N VAL A 336 -3.85 0.65 -4.87
CA VAL A 336 -4.17 -0.19 -6.03
C VAL A 336 -3.02 -0.27 -7.03
N VAL A 337 -2.28 0.82 -7.24
CA VAL A 337 -1.09 0.77 -8.11
C VAL A 337 -0.03 -0.16 -7.56
N SER A 338 0.30 -0.06 -6.27
CA SER A 338 1.28 -0.95 -5.65
C SER A 338 0.84 -2.41 -5.72
N HIS A 339 -0.45 -2.69 -5.48
CA HIS A 339 -1.02 -4.03 -5.58
C HIS A 339 -0.91 -4.62 -6.99
N GLU A 340 -1.48 -3.96 -8.01
CA GLU A 340 -1.52 -4.49 -9.37
C GLU A 340 -0.14 -4.47 -10.06
N CYS A 341 0.67 -3.46 -9.75
CA CYS A 341 2.05 -3.43 -10.23
C CYS A 341 2.87 -4.58 -9.64
N THR A 342 2.59 -5.01 -8.39
CA THR A 342 3.26 -6.18 -7.82
C THR A 342 2.92 -7.46 -8.58
N HIS A 343 1.66 -7.65 -8.97
CA HIS A 343 1.27 -8.78 -9.85
C HIS A 343 2.03 -8.73 -11.18
N GLN A 344 2.08 -7.55 -11.82
CA GLN A 344 2.80 -7.35 -13.07
C GLN A 344 4.31 -7.61 -12.90
N MET A 345 4.92 -7.07 -11.85
CA MET A 345 6.35 -7.24 -11.55
C MET A 345 6.69 -8.71 -11.34
N ALA A 346 5.91 -9.41 -10.53
CA ALA A 346 6.19 -10.81 -10.22
C ALA A 346 6.16 -11.68 -11.50
N GLY A 347 5.27 -11.38 -12.45
CA GLY A 347 5.22 -12.07 -13.75
C GLY A 347 6.29 -11.66 -14.78
N ASN A 348 6.96 -10.50 -14.62
CA ASN A 348 7.95 -9.99 -15.58
C ASN A 348 9.40 -10.05 -15.06
N THR A 349 9.61 -10.46 -13.81
CA THR A 349 10.93 -10.46 -13.15
C THR A 349 11.46 -11.87 -12.85
N GLY A 350 10.81 -12.90 -13.39
CA GLY A 350 11.17 -14.30 -13.15
C GLY A 350 10.74 -14.84 -11.79
N LEU A 351 10.14 -14.00 -10.91
CA LEU A 351 9.67 -14.42 -9.59
C LEU A 351 8.54 -15.46 -9.67
N PHE A 352 7.58 -15.25 -10.58
CA PHE A 352 6.58 -16.25 -10.94
C PHE A 352 6.56 -16.48 -12.45
N PRO A 353 6.48 -17.74 -12.91
CA PRO A 353 6.18 -17.99 -14.30
C PRO A 353 4.73 -17.61 -14.61
N ARG A 354 4.52 -16.83 -15.67
CA ARG A 354 3.17 -16.40 -16.12
C ARG A 354 2.28 -17.53 -16.66
N HIS A 355 2.84 -18.72 -16.90
CA HIS A 355 2.13 -19.84 -17.51
C HIS A 355 1.41 -20.74 -16.49
N ILE A 356 1.68 -20.58 -15.20
CA ILE A 356 1.00 -21.34 -14.14
C ILE A 356 -0.16 -20.53 -13.57
N ARG A 357 -1.19 -21.22 -13.09
CA ARG A 357 -2.23 -20.60 -12.25
C ARG A 357 -1.71 -20.50 -10.82
N THR A 358 -1.18 -19.35 -10.45
CA THR A 358 -0.68 -19.10 -9.10
C THR A 358 -1.81 -19.19 -8.07
N PRO A 359 -1.62 -19.83 -6.90
CA PRO A 359 -2.60 -19.87 -5.82
C PRO A 359 -2.90 -18.46 -5.29
N HIS A 360 -4.14 -18.18 -4.89
CA HIS A 360 -4.54 -16.83 -4.48
C HIS A 360 -3.70 -16.31 -3.32
N TRP A 361 -3.45 -17.13 -2.29
CA TRP A 361 -2.64 -16.68 -1.14
C TRP A 361 -1.24 -16.22 -1.54
N VAL A 362 -0.67 -16.81 -2.59
CA VAL A 362 0.68 -16.49 -3.07
C VAL A 362 0.68 -15.13 -3.77
N HIS A 363 -0.12 -14.97 -4.84
CA HIS A 363 -0.08 -13.73 -5.61
C HIS A 363 -0.75 -12.58 -4.85
N GLU A 364 -1.92 -12.81 -4.24
CA GLU A 364 -2.61 -11.79 -3.45
C GLU A 364 -1.88 -11.48 -2.15
N GLY A 365 -1.24 -12.47 -1.51
CA GLY A 365 -0.43 -12.23 -0.32
C GLY A 365 0.81 -11.39 -0.62
N LEU A 366 1.49 -11.67 -1.74
CA LEU A 366 2.62 -10.85 -2.22
C LEU A 366 2.17 -9.43 -2.57
N ALA A 367 1.14 -9.29 -3.38
CA ALA A 367 0.59 -7.98 -3.74
C ALA A 367 0.16 -7.20 -2.49
N SER A 368 -0.45 -7.86 -1.51
CA SER A 368 -0.84 -7.24 -0.23
C SER A 368 0.34 -6.88 0.68
N TYR A 369 1.50 -7.53 0.54
CA TYR A 369 2.71 -7.18 1.29
C TYR A 369 3.39 -5.93 0.71
N PHE A 370 3.36 -5.79 -0.62
CA PHE A 370 3.84 -4.59 -1.32
C PHE A 370 2.80 -3.47 -1.37
N GLU A 371 1.53 -3.81 -1.15
CA GLU A 371 0.44 -2.87 -1.00
C GLU A 371 0.76 -1.93 0.16
N VAL A 372 0.73 -0.66 -0.17
CA VAL A 372 0.85 0.39 0.82
C VAL A 372 -0.42 0.39 1.67
N PRO A 373 -0.33 0.23 3.01
CA PRO A 373 -1.51 0.23 3.86
C PRO A 373 -2.27 1.56 3.77
N SER A 374 -3.59 1.49 3.53
CA SER A 374 -4.48 2.66 3.40
C SER A 374 -4.55 3.57 4.64
N ASP A 375 -4.08 3.07 5.78
CA ASP A 375 -3.91 3.76 7.06
C ASP A 375 -2.64 4.62 7.14
N GLY A 376 -1.89 4.75 6.05
CA GLY A 376 -0.63 5.45 6.04
C GLY A 376 -0.18 5.90 4.67
N VAL A 377 1.01 6.49 4.72
CA VAL A 377 1.86 6.94 3.62
C VAL A 377 2.02 5.88 2.55
N TRP A 378 2.74 6.14 1.43
CA TRP A 378 3.69 5.12 0.95
C TRP A 378 4.61 4.72 2.12
N ALA A 379 4.12 3.85 3.00
CA ALA A 379 4.67 3.42 4.27
C ALA A 379 5.60 2.26 3.95
N GLY A 380 6.59 2.60 3.11
CA GLY A 380 7.33 1.67 2.27
C GLY A 380 6.58 0.38 1.92
N ILE A 381 7.27 -0.73 2.06
CA ILE A 381 6.84 -2.06 1.61
C ILE A 381 6.98 -2.98 2.80
N GLY A 382 6.00 -3.86 3.01
CA GLY A 382 6.02 -4.78 4.12
C GLY A 382 5.66 -4.14 5.47
N ASP A 383 5.07 -2.95 5.49
CA ASP A 383 4.52 -2.39 6.73
C ASP A 383 3.27 -3.15 7.19
N VAL A 384 3.06 -3.12 8.51
CA VAL A 384 1.94 -3.83 9.14
C VAL A 384 0.64 -3.09 8.85
N SER A 385 -0.17 -3.63 7.94
CA SER A 385 -1.49 -3.08 7.64
C SER A 385 -2.43 -3.27 8.82
N ARG A 386 -2.96 -2.17 9.38
CA ARG A 386 -3.94 -2.24 10.47
C ARG A 386 -5.17 -3.04 10.09
N ARG A 387 -5.67 -2.87 8.86
CA ARG A 387 -6.84 -3.60 8.35
C ARG A 387 -6.59 -5.10 8.32
N ARG A 388 -5.48 -5.53 7.74
CA ARG A 388 -5.16 -6.96 7.59
C ARG A 388 -4.85 -7.62 8.94
N VAL A 389 -4.07 -6.96 9.80
CA VAL A 389 -3.75 -7.52 11.12
C VAL A 389 -4.99 -7.57 12.03
N THR A 390 -5.90 -6.61 11.92
CA THR A 390 -7.18 -6.65 12.66
C THR A 390 -8.04 -7.83 12.19
N ALA A 391 -8.27 -7.97 10.88
CA ALA A 391 -9.04 -9.10 10.34
C ALA A 391 -8.40 -10.47 10.68
N TYR A 392 -7.07 -10.54 10.67
CA TYR A 392 -6.34 -11.73 11.12
C TYR A 392 -6.62 -12.03 12.60
N ARG A 393 -6.43 -11.04 13.49
CA ARG A 393 -6.62 -11.19 14.94
C ARG A 393 -8.06 -11.55 15.30
N GLU A 394 -9.04 -10.97 14.62
CA GLU A 394 -10.47 -11.28 14.79
C GLU A 394 -10.76 -12.75 14.49
N LEU A 395 -10.33 -13.24 13.32
CA LEU A 395 -10.57 -14.65 12.95
C LEU A 395 -9.76 -15.61 13.82
N ALA A 396 -8.50 -15.28 14.15
CA ALA A 396 -7.65 -16.08 15.03
C ALA A 396 -8.22 -16.19 16.45
N ALA A 397 -8.85 -15.13 16.97
CA ALA A 397 -9.53 -15.16 18.26
C ALA A 397 -10.84 -15.97 18.21
N ALA A 398 -11.55 -15.93 17.07
CA ALA A 398 -12.79 -16.68 16.89
C ALA A 398 -12.58 -18.18 16.64
N ASP A 399 -11.46 -18.59 16.01
CA ASP A 399 -11.15 -19.98 15.70
C ASP A 399 -10.65 -20.77 16.93
N ARG A 400 -11.59 -21.16 17.79
CA ARG A 400 -11.31 -22.00 18.97
C ARG A 400 -10.77 -23.38 18.62
N THR A 401 -11.03 -23.86 17.40
CA THR A 401 -10.63 -25.20 16.94
C THR A 401 -9.22 -25.24 16.35
N LYS A 402 -8.67 -24.07 15.99
CA LYS A 402 -7.39 -23.92 15.26
C LYS A 402 -7.35 -24.66 13.92
N LEU A 403 -8.52 -24.99 13.36
CA LEU A 403 -8.64 -25.78 12.14
C LEU A 403 -8.53 -24.92 10.87
N VAL A 404 -8.85 -23.62 10.96
CA VAL A 404 -8.89 -22.71 9.80
C VAL A 404 -7.86 -21.60 9.87
N THR A 405 -7.10 -21.51 10.96
CA THR A 405 -6.05 -20.52 11.20
C THR A 405 -4.67 -21.15 11.38
N ASN A 406 -4.41 -22.26 10.69
CA ASN A 406 -3.11 -22.91 10.63
C ASN A 406 -2.44 -22.75 9.25
N VAL A 407 -1.14 -22.99 9.19
CA VAL A 407 -0.34 -22.87 7.96
C VAL A 407 -0.95 -23.67 6.81
N ASP A 408 -1.27 -24.95 7.04
CA ASP A 408 -1.80 -25.86 6.01
C ASP A 408 -3.11 -25.38 5.37
N PHE A 409 -3.98 -24.75 6.15
CA PHE A 409 -5.24 -24.20 5.66
C PHE A 409 -5.02 -22.96 4.77
N VAL A 410 -4.00 -22.15 5.09
CA VAL A 410 -3.64 -20.97 4.29
C VAL A 410 -2.93 -21.38 3.00
N VAL A 411 -1.89 -22.22 3.09
CA VAL A 411 -1.08 -22.60 1.91
C VAL A 411 -1.84 -23.48 0.93
N SER A 412 -2.92 -24.12 1.38
CA SER A 412 -3.89 -24.84 0.53
C SER A 412 -4.94 -23.96 -0.14
N ASP A 413 -4.84 -22.63 0.01
CA ASP A 413 -5.74 -21.62 -0.55
C ASP A 413 -7.18 -21.66 -0.01
N GLN A 414 -7.45 -22.54 0.96
CA GLN A 414 -8.81 -22.76 1.49
C GLN A 414 -9.33 -21.55 2.27
N ILE A 415 -8.44 -20.70 2.78
CA ILE A 415 -8.80 -19.48 3.51
C ILE A 415 -9.65 -18.50 2.69
N PHE A 416 -9.49 -18.48 1.36
CA PHE A 416 -10.30 -17.65 0.47
C PHE A 416 -11.77 -18.10 0.39
N ARG A 417 -12.07 -19.34 0.77
CA ARG A 417 -13.45 -19.85 0.85
C ARG A 417 -14.25 -19.22 2.00
N LEU A 418 -13.57 -18.72 3.03
CA LEU A 418 -14.21 -17.98 4.14
C LEU A 418 -14.57 -16.54 3.72
N GLY A 419 -14.09 -16.10 2.57
CA GLY A 419 -14.39 -14.82 1.96
C GLY A 419 -13.11 -14.00 1.72
N PRO A 420 -13.09 -13.15 0.67
CA PRO A 420 -11.85 -12.48 0.26
C PRO A 420 -11.16 -11.65 1.34
N GLU A 421 -11.86 -11.15 2.37
CA GLU A 421 -11.23 -10.29 3.42
C GLU A 421 -10.27 -11.12 4.26
N PHE A 422 -10.70 -12.31 4.67
CA PHE A 422 -9.86 -13.26 5.38
C PHE A 422 -8.79 -13.85 4.46
N GLY A 423 -9.11 -14.14 3.20
CA GLY A 423 -8.13 -14.59 2.21
C GLY A 423 -6.97 -13.59 2.05
N TYR A 424 -7.31 -12.32 1.87
CA TYR A 424 -6.38 -11.21 1.81
C TYR A 424 -5.59 -11.02 3.12
N ALA A 425 -6.23 -11.08 4.28
CA ALA A 425 -5.57 -10.92 5.57
C ALA A 425 -4.58 -12.05 5.87
N PHE A 426 -4.98 -13.30 5.64
CA PHE A 426 -4.14 -14.47 5.91
C PHE A 426 -3.08 -14.71 4.83
N GLY A 427 -3.37 -14.42 3.57
CA GLY A 427 -2.37 -14.39 2.51
C GLY A 427 -1.29 -13.35 2.80
N TRP A 428 -1.68 -12.13 3.19
CA TRP A 428 -0.74 -11.11 3.67
C TRP A 428 0.06 -11.60 4.88
N ALA A 429 -0.59 -12.15 5.91
CA ALA A 429 0.06 -12.61 7.13
C ALA A 429 1.10 -13.71 6.87
N MET A 430 0.76 -14.67 5.99
CA MET A 430 1.68 -15.74 5.58
C MET A 430 2.85 -15.18 4.78
N THR A 431 2.59 -14.36 3.77
CA THR A 431 3.65 -13.75 2.96
C THR A 431 4.56 -12.84 3.79
N HIS A 432 4.00 -12.08 4.74
CA HIS A 432 4.76 -11.22 5.64
C HIS A 432 5.70 -12.06 6.52
N PHE A 433 5.20 -13.13 7.15
CA PHE A 433 6.03 -14.07 7.90
C PHE A 433 7.11 -14.74 7.03
N MET A 434 6.75 -15.22 5.85
CA MET A 434 7.69 -15.90 4.96
C MET A 434 8.78 -14.96 4.44
N ILE A 435 8.46 -13.70 4.10
CA ILE A 435 9.48 -12.73 3.65
C ILE A 435 10.40 -12.29 4.81
N GLU A 436 9.86 -12.08 6.00
CA GLU A 436 10.64 -11.56 7.14
C GLU A 436 11.49 -12.63 7.84
N ASN A 437 11.03 -13.89 7.83
CA ASN A 437 11.66 -14.98 8.61
C ASN A 437 12.20 -16.13 7.75
N HIS A 438 11.57 -16.42 6.60
CA HIS A 438 11.81 -17.65 5.83
C HIS A 438 11.99 -17.39 4.33
N LEU A 439 12.61 -16.25 3.95
CA LEU A 439 12.64 -15.77 2.56
C LEU A 439 13.20 -16.80 1.59
N LYS A 440 14.29 -17.49 1.94
CA LYS A 440 14.91 -18.49 1.08
C LYS A 440 13.96 -19.66 0.78
N GLU A 441 13.29 -20.18 1.81
CA GLU A 441 12.30 -21.26 1.65
C GLU A 441 11.09 -20.79 0.84
N PHE A 442 10.71 -19.52 0.98
CA PHE A 442 9.63 -18.93 0.21
C PHE A 442 9.96 -18.81 -1.29
N ILE A 443 11.19 -18.37 -1.61
CA ILE A 443 11.68 -18.33 -3.00
C ILE A 443 11.83 -19.74 -3.57
N ASP A 444 12.29 -20.71 -2.77
CA ASP A 444 12.32 -22.11 -3.18
C ASP A 444 10.92 -22.64 -3.47
N PHE A 445 9.92 -22.29 -2.65
CA PHE A 445 8.53 -22.63 -2.91
C PHE A 445 8.02 -22.02 -4.22
N TYR A 446 8.33 -20.75 -4.49
CA TYR A 446 7.96 -20.10 -5.76
C TYR A 446 8.57 -20.79 -6.97
N ARG A 447 9.84 -21.20 -6.87
CA ARG A 447 10.53 -21.98 -7.91
C ARG A 447 9.86 -23.33 -8.15
N ILE A 448 9.60 -24.10 -7.09
CA ILE A 448 8.92 -25.40 -7.17
C ILE A 448 7.53 -25.25 -7.79
N LEU A 449 6.77 -24.25 -7.35
CA LEU A 449 5.46 -23.94 -7.91
C LEU A 449 5.57 -23.61 -9.41
N GLY A 450 6.63 -22.91 -9.80
CA GLY A 450 6.89 -22.52 -11.18
C GLY A 450 7.30 -23.64 -12.12
N GLU A 451 7.72 -24.78 -11.58
CA GLU A 451 8.04 -26.01 -12.34
C GLU A 451 6.79 -26.89 -12.56
N VAL A 452 5.66 -26.56 -11.94
CA VAL A 452 4.41 -27.31 -12.11
C VAL A 452 3.84 -27.10 -13.53
N PRO A 453 3.56 -28.16 -14.29
CA PRO A 453 2.97 -28.04 -15.62
C PRO A 453 1.63 -27.28 -15.62
N SER A 454 1.39 -26.45 -16.64
CA SER A 454 0.21 -25.58 -16.71
C SER A 454 -1.15 -26.31 -16.76
N ASP A 455 -1.15 -27.58 -17.16
CA ASP A 455 -2.33 -28.45 -17.22
C ASP A 455 -2.64 -29.14 -15.88
N VAL A 456 -1.71 -29.09 -14.92
CA VAL A 456 -1.91 -29.65 -13.58
C VAL A 456 -2.80 -28.72 -12.75
N ARG A 457 -3.89 -29.28 -12.23
CA ARG A 457 -4.76 -28.55 -11.29
C ARG A 457 -4.14 -28.53 -9.90
N LEU A 458 -3.82 -27.33 -9.43
CA LEU A 458 -3.41 -27.08 -8.04
C LEU A 458 -4.59 -27.26 -7.08
N ASN A 459 -4.71 -28.46 -6.50
CA ASN A 459 -5.69 -28.75 -5.44
C ASN A 459 -5.05 -28.56 -4.04
N PRO A 460 -5.87 -28.47 -2.96
CA PRO A 460 -5.38 -28.28 -1.59
C PRO A 460 -4.23 -29.20 -1.18
N ASP A 461 -4.34 -30.51 -1.46
CA ASP A 461 -3.36 -31.51 -1.05
C ASP A 461 -2.03 -31.35 -1.79
N LEU A 462 -2.09 -31.03 -3.09
CA LEU A 462 -0.89 -30.77 -3.89
C LEU A 462 -0.19 -29.50 -3.39
N LEU A 463 -0.94 -28.43 -3.12
CA LEU A 463 -0.38 -27.18 -2.62
C LEU A 463 0.35 -27.36 -1.29
N GLN A 464 -0.24 -28.10 -0.35
CA GLN A 464 0.42 -28.43 0.91
C GLN A 464 1.71 -29.23 0.67
N LYS A 465 1.67 -30.25 -0.19
CA LYS A 465 2.88 -31.04 -0.51
C LYS A 465 4.00 -30.21 -1.13
N LEU A 466 3.67 -29.31 -2.06
CA LEU A 466 4.66 -28.41 -2.67
C LEU A 466 5.26 -27.47 -1.63
N PHE A 467 4.44 -26.93 -0.72
CA PHE A 467 4.90 -26.06 0.36
C PHE A 467 5.78 -26.82 1.37
N HIS A 468 5.34 -27.99 1.83
CA HIS A 468 6.12 -28.86 2.74
C HIS A 468 7.43 -29.33 2.11
N HIS A 469 7.49 -29.47 0.79
CA HIS A 469 8.73 -29.81 0.10
C HIS A 469 9.75 -28.66 0.13
N ALA A 470 9.26 -27.42 0.01
CA ALA A 470 10.09 -26.22 0.04
C ALA A 470 10.56 -25.85 1.44
N VAL A 471 9.65 -25.92 2.42
CA VAL A 471 9.90 -25.53 3.81
C VAL A 471 10.37 -26.73 4.60
N LYS A 472 11.64 -26.70 5.06
CA LYS A 472 12.29 -27.85 5.69
C LYS A 472 11.96 -27.99 7.18
N SER A 473 11.31 -26.97 7.75
CA SER A 473 10.85 -26.97 9.13
C SER A 473 9.71 -27.96 9.35
N ASP A 474 9.60 -28.49 10.58
CA ASP A 474 8.41 -29.22 11.00
C ASP A 474 7.18 -28.28 10.96
N MET A 475 6.08 -28.73 10.36
CA MET A 475 4.88 -27.88 10.16
C MET A 475 4.22 -27.46 11.48
N THR A 476 4.32 -28.27 12.54
CA THR A 476 3.80 -27.89 13.87
C THR A 476 4.64 -26.78 14.47
N ALA A 477 5.97 -26.88 14.34
CA ALA A 477 6.89 -25.84 14.76
C ALA A 477 6.69 -24.54 13.97
N LEU A 478 6.56 -24.63 12.65
CA LEU A 478 6.30 -23.48 11.78
C LEU A 478 4.97 -22.79 12.11
N ASP A 479 3.92 -23.55 12.39
CA ASP A 479 2.62 -23.00 12.80
C ASP A 479 2.69 -22.27 14.14
N ALA A 480 3.42 -22.82 15.11
CA ALA A 480 3.67 -22.17 16.40
C ALA A 480 4.49 -20.89 16.24
N GLU A 481 5.54 -20.93 15.40
CA GLU A 481 6.36 -19.77 15.08
C GLU A 481 5.54 -18.67 14.39
N TRP A 482 4.77 -19.01 13.37
CA TRP A 482 3.91 -18.07 12.66
C TRP A 482 2.89 -17.40 13.60
N LYS A 483 2.26 -18.16 14.49
CA LYS A 483 1.33 -17.61 15.49
C LYS A 483 2.03 -16.69 16.48
N ALA A 484 3.23 -17.04 16.94
CA ALA A 484 4.04 -16.18 17.81
C ALA A 484 4.46 -14.89 17.10
N TYR A 485 4.88 -15.01 15.84
CA TYR A 485 5.23 -13.91 14.97
C TYR A 485 4.07 -12.93 14.80
N MET A 486 2.90 -13.43 14.39
CA MET A 486 1.70 -12.59 14.19
C MET A 486 1.22 -11.93 15.47
N LYS A 487 1.39 -12.58 16.63
CA LYS A 487 1.11 -11.97 17.95
C LYS A 487 2.09 -10.84 18.29
N SER A 488 3.33 -10.92 17.80
CA SER A 488 4.36 -9.90 18.03
C SER A 488 4.23 -8.69 17.10
N LEU A 489 3.55 -8.84 15.95
CA LEU A 489 3.39 -7.76 14.99
C LEU A 489 2.51 -6.63 15.55
N LYS A 490 3.01 -5.41 15.36
CA LYS A 490 2.36 -4.17 15.78
C LYS A 490 2.38 -3.17 14.64
N THR A 491 1.28 -2.46 14.48
CA THR A 491 1.20 -1.26 13.65
C THR A 491 2.10 -0.17 14.21
N GLU A 492 2.47 0.83 13.40
CA GLU A 492 3.27 1.95 13.89
C GLU A 492 2.56 2.71 15.01
N LEU A 493 1.23 2.87 14.93
CA LEU A 493 0.45 3.51 15.97
C LEU A 493 0.53 2.73 17.31
N GLU A 494 0.34 1.41 17.28
CA GLU A 494 0.46 0.56 18.48
C GLU A 494 1.85 0.68 19.12
N LYS A 495 2.92 0.72 18.31
CA LYS A 495 4.29 0.91 18.83
C LYS A 495 4.46 2.25 19.53
N VAL A 496 3.85 3.31 18.99
CA VAL A 496 3.95 4.66 19.55
C VAL A 496 3.12 4.78 20.83
N GLU A 497 1.91 4.21 20.85
CA GLU A 497 1.05 4.18 22.04
C GLU A 497 1.74 3.46 23.20
N GLU A 498 2.32 2.28 22.95
CA GLU A 498 3.08 1.55 23.98
C GLU A 498 4.31 2.30 24.48
N ALA A 499 5.00 3.02 23.58
CA ALA A 499 6.17 3.81 23.95
C ALA A 499 5.80 5.05 24.79
N GLU A 500 4.60 5.60 24.63
CA GLU A 500 4.07 6.67 25.48
C GLU A 500 3.63 6.10 26.83
N GLU A 501 2.88 4.99 26.86
CA GLU A 501 2.49 4.34 28.12
C GLU A 501 3.69 3.94 28.98
N ALA A 502 4.81 3.54 28.35
CA ALA A 502 6.04 3.19 29.05
C ALA A 502 6.79 4.41 29.64
N LYS A 503 6.49 5.64 29.20
CA LYS A 503 7.04 6.88 29.80
C LYS A 503 6.22 7.34 31.00
N ASP A 504 4.93 7.00 31.03
CA ASP A 504 4.00 7.35 32.11
C ASP A 504 4.04 6.37 33.29
N ARG A 505 4.70 5.21 33.12
CA ARG A 505 5.01 4.23 34.17
C ARG A 505 6.42 4.43 34.70
#